data_AF-A0ABD1XYK3-F1
#
_entry.id   AF-A0ABD1XYK3-F1
#
_cell.length_a   1.000
_cell.length_b   1.000
_cell.length_c   1.000
_cell.angle_alpha   90.00
_cell.angle_beta   90.00
_cell.angle_gamma   90.00
#
_symmetry.space_group_name_H-M   'P 1'
#
loop_
_entity.id
_entity.type
_entity.pdbx_description
1 polymer ?
#
loop_
_entity_poly.entity_id
_entity_poly.type
_entity_poly.pdbx_seq_one_letter_code
_entity_poly.pdbx_strand_id
1 'polypeptide(L)'
;MGLLCLSSPVVASSLSASVFLSGGPKCHSLRQAYVGSLKPTQRRSMSSVRAHFVEETAVISSGKMEFKVLVSRGGNKFISRRRVSCYGKQPPSTEPEPHDPDYPKEEAVLYRRTSYEHKDWTRHRSSLRHSRHIFSMISSRVILALWPPVFGLTAVAAVLSAYNEALSDHWLPSFLPLLHVSSVPFQLVCPALALLLVFRTNASYARFDEARKAWGSNVNRTRDFTRQALTWMQHPSDAEKVRKIIRLCVAFNFCLKHHLVREGDLREELYCLIEKDEVDGILASCHKPNYVLLLMSELINSCTLTDMQLARMDENLTQFADNLGACERIFKTPIPLSYTRLTSRFLVFWHIALPLALWDHCHWLSVPATFLSAGALFCIEEVGVLIEEPFQIFPLDNICCGIKKAVDNLMVAHAEIHSCYKLLLKGPPDRREEGKKGRIGEGNSKSSLS
;
A
#
# COMPACT_ATOMS: atom_id res chain seq x y z
N MET A 1 -46.10 -23.02 -22.14
CA MET A 1 -45.10 -23.06 -21.03
C MET A 1 -44.66 -21.61 -20.81
N GLY A 2 -45.43 -20.73 -20.15
CA GLY A 2 -45.83 -20.75 -18.73
C GLY A 2 -44.84 -19.88 -17.93
N LEU A 3 -44.88 -18.54 -18.07
CA LEU A 3 -45.54 -17.54 -17.21
C LEU A 3 -44.93 -17.33 -15.79
N LEU A 4 -44.51 -16.07 -15.57
CA LEU A 4 -44.91 -15.15 -14.47
C LEU A 4 -44.24 -15.10 -13.07
N CYS A 5 -44.23 -13.83 -12.61
CA CYS A 5 -44.32 -13.28 -11.24
C CYS A 5 -43.05 -13.23 -10.38
N LEU A 6 -42.48 -12.03 -10.11
CA LEU A 6 -42.91 -11.01 -9.13
C LEU A 6 -43.10 -11.58 -7.71
N SER A 7 -42.34 -11.07 -6.74
CA SER A 7 -42.79 -10.52 -5.42
C SER A 7 -41.68 -10.63 -4.35
N SER A 8 -41.27 -9.50 -3.76
CA SER A 8 -40.84 -9.46 -2.34
C SER A 8 -42.09 -9.38 -1.44
N PRO A 9 -42.06 -9.90 -0.20
CA PRO A 9 -41.98 -9.06 1.03
C PRO A 9 -41.05 -9.70 2.12
N VAL A 10 -40.28 -9.00 2.95
CA VAL A 10 -40.59 -8.13 4.14
C VAL A 10 -40.98 -8.90 5.43
N VAL A 11 -40.02 -8.91 6.39
CA VAL A 11 -40.10 -8.70 7.87
C VAL A 11 -40.31 -9.84 8.90
N ALA A 12 -39.50 -9.71 9.97
CA ALA A 12 -39.54 -10.28 11.34
C ALA A 12 -39.02 -11.73 11.52
N SER A 13 -38.22 -12.12 12.52
CA SER A 13 -37.84 -11.51 13.80
C SER A 13 -36.71 -12.36 14.44
N SER A 14 -35.90 -11.73 15.31
CA SER A 14 -35.04 -12.31 16.36
C SER A 14 -34.75 -13.82 16.36
N LEU A 15 -33.51 -14.24 16.09
CA LEU A 15 -33.03 -15.57 16.48
C LEU A 15 -31.53 -15.52 16.83
N SER A 16 -31.23 -15.88 18.08
CA SER A 16 -29.89 -16.23 18.54
C SER A 16 -29.25 -17.21 17.56
N ALA A 17 -28.09 -16.84 16.99
CA ALA A 17 -27.33 -17.72 16.12
C ALA A 17 -26.59 -18.80 16.94
N SER A 18 -27.33 -19.82 17.35
CA SER A 18 -26.75 -21.12 17.73
C SER A 18 -26.33 -21.84 16.44
N VAL A 19 -25.06 -21.69 16.07
CA VAL A 19 -24.49 -22.36 14.90
C VAL A 19 -24.32 -23.86 15.22
N PHE A 20 -25.30 -24.68 14.83
CA PHE A 20 -25.19 -26.14 14.77
C PHE A 20 -24.36 -26.52 13.52
N LEU A 21 -23.07 -26.83 13.70
CA LEU A 21 -22.24 -27.42 12.64
C LEU A 21 -22.39 -28.94 12.66
N SER A 22 -23.29 -29.45 11.82
CA SER A 22 -23.32 -30.86 11.44
C SER A 22 -22.20 -31.16 10.45
N GLY A 23 -21.26 -32.03 10.85
CA GLY A 23 -20.43 -32.89 9.99
C GLY A 23 -19.84 -32.29 8.70
N GLY A 24 -18.73 -31.55 8.81
CA GLY A 24 -17.92 -31.13 7.66
C GLY A 24 -16.40 -31.15 7.93
N PRO A 25 -15.55 -31.15 6.87
CA PRO A 25 -14.10 -31.38 6.92
C PRO A 25 -13.29 -30.38 7.78
N LYS A 26 -13.92 -29.31 8.28
CA LYS A 26 -13.32 -28.36 9.23
C LYS A 26 -13.15 -28.92 10.65
N CYS A 27 -13.91 -29.94 11.07
CA CYS A 27 -13.72 -30.59 12.39
C CYS A 27 -12.37 -31.33 12.52
N HIS A 28 -11.76 -31.72 11.39
CA HIS A 28 -10.53 -32.49 11.41
C HIS A 28 -9.28 -31.65 11.75
N SER A 29 -9.26 -30.36 11.38
CA SER A 29 -8.12 -29.46 11.64
C SER A 29 -8.06 -29.00 13.10
N LEU A 30 -9.22 -28.76 13.73
CA LEU A 30 -9.32 -28.37 15.14
C LEU A 30 -8.91 -29.51 16.09
N ARG A 31 -9.29 -30.75 15.75
CA ARG A 31 -8.87 -31.94 16.49
C ARG A 31 -7.35 -32.14 16.41
N GLN A 32 -6.74 -31.91 15.24
CA GLN A 32 -5.29 -31.98 15.06
C GLN A 32 -4.55 -30.90 15.86
N ALA A 33 -5.08 -29.66 15.90
CA ALA A 33 -4.49 -28.58 16.70
C ALA A 33 -4.51 -28.91 18.20
N TYR A 34 -5.62 -29.46 18.72
CA TYR A 34 -5.72 -29.87 20.12
C TYR A 34 -4.78 -31.03 20.47
N VAL A 35 -4.75 -32.10 19.66
CA VAL A 35 -3.82 -33.24 19.85
C VAL A 35 -2.35 -32.80 19.73
N GLY A 36 -2.08 -31.84 18.84
CA GLY A 36 -0.79 -31.16 18.68
C GLY A 36 -0.28 -30.54 19.98
N SER A 37 -1.18 -29.93 20.77
CA SER A 37 -0.85 -29.24 22.02
C SER A 37 -0.65 -30.13 23.26
N LEU A 38 -0.86 -31.46 23.15
CA LEU A 38 -0.71 -32.39 24.26
C LEU A 38 0.76 -32.80 24.49
N LYS A 39 1.16 -32.91 25.77
CA LYS A 39 2.48 -33.47 26.15
C LYS A 39 2.59 -34.93 25.67
N PRO A 40 3.79 -35.44 25.34
CA PRO A 40 3.97 -36.78 24.76
C PRO A 40 3.38 -37.92 25.60
N THR A 41 3.47 -37.82 26.93
CA THR A 41 2.89 -38.77 27.89
C THR A 41 1.35 -38.79 27.88
N GLN A 42 0.70 -37.69 27.50
CA GLN A 42 -0.77 -37.59 27.41
C GLN A 42 -1.31 -38.08 26.06
N ARG A 43 -0.53 -37.99 24.97
CA ARG A 43 -0.92 -38.55 23.65
C ARG A 43 -1.11 -40.06 23.68
N ARG A 44 -0.24 -40.79 24.41
CA ARG A 44 -0.33 -42.27 24.55
C ARG A 44 -1.56 -42.75 25.32
N SER A 45 -2.11 -41.94 26.24
CA SER A 45 -3.33 -42.31 26.98
C SER A 45 -4.61 -42.10 26.16
N MET A 46 -4.58 -41.27 25.10
CA MET A 46 -5.76 -40.94 24.28
C MET A 46 -6.01 -41.91 23.12
N SER A 47 -5.02 -42.70 22.68
CA SER A 47 -5.22 -43.72 21.64
C SER A 47 -6.09 -44.90 22.10
N SER A 48 -6.30 -45.05 23.41
CA SER A 48 -7.10 -46.15 24.01
C SER A 48 -8.50 -45.71 24.48
N VAL A 49 -8.88 -44.44 24.38
CA VAL A 49 -10.14 -43.92 24.93
C VAL A 49 -10.99 -43.31 23.83
N ARG A 50 -12.18 -43.90 23.59
CA ARG A 50 -13.22 -43.34 22.72
C ARG A 50 -13.82 -42.10 23.41
N ALA A 51 -13.16 -40.95 23.27
CA ALA A 51 -13.66 -39.69 23.79
C ALA A 51 -14.81 -39.19 22.90
N HIS A 52 -16.04 -39.19 23.42
CA HIS A 52 -17.17 -38.52 22.78
C HIS A 52 -17.05 -37.01 23.04
N PHE A 53 -16.83 -36.23 21.98
CA PHE A 53 -16.91 -34.76 22.00
C PHE A 53 -18.39 -34.38 21.90
N VAL A 54 -18.97 -33.79 22.95
CA VAL A 54 -20.44 -33.58 23.04
C VAL A 54 -20.86 -32.11 22.97
N GLU A 55 -19.97 -31.12 23.10
CA GLU A 55 -20.36 -29.71 22.95
C GLU A 55 -19.14 -28.83 22.70
N GLU A 56 -19.11 -28.12 21.57
CA GLU A 56 -18.11 -27.09 21.27
C GLU A 56 -18.78 -25.71 21.42
N THR A 57 -18.53 -25.03 22.55
CA THR A 57 -18.82 -23.60 22.69
C THR A 57 -17.50 -22.84 22.72
N ALA A 58 -17.19 -22.14 21.63
CA ALA A 58 -16.06 -21.23 21.55
C ALA A 58 -16.54 -19.81 21.93
N VAL A 59 -16.03 -19.26 23.03
CA VAL A 59 -16.25 -17.86 23.39
C VAL A 59 -15.00 -17.08 22.98
N ILE A 60 -15.16 -16.11 22.08
CA ILE A 60 -14.07 -15.20 21.68
C ILE A 60 -14.18 -13.96 22.56
N SER A 61 -13.22 -13.78 23.45
CA SER A 61 -13.00 -12.53 24.18
C SER A 61 -11.51 -12.20 24.11
N SER A 62 -11.20 -10.95 23.75
CA SER A 62 -9.86 -10.37 23.89
C SER A 62 -8.71 -11.23 23.31
N GLY A 63 -8.88 -11.73 22.07
CA GLY A 63 -7.82 -12.40 21.31
C GLY A 63 -7.38 -13.78 21.85
N LYS A 64 -8.16 -14.39 22.75
CA LYS A 64 -7.92 -15.73 23.30
C LYS A 64 -9.12 -16.63 23.01
N MET A 65 -8.87 -17.81 22.42
CA MET A 65 -9.88 -18.86 22.28
C MET A 65 -9.79 -19.80 23.49
N GLU A 66 -10.91 -19.98 24.19
CA GLU A 66 -11.03 -20.91 25.30
C GLU A 66 -11.86 -22.13 24.88
N PHE A 67 -11.27 -23.32 24.92
CA PHE A 67 -11.96 -24.56 24.58
C PHE A 67 -12.43 -25.27 25.85
N LYS A 68 -13.71 -25.64 25.88
CA LYS A 68 -14.30 -26.45 26.94
C LYS A 68 -14.47 -27.87 26.43
N VAL A 69 -13.66 -28.81 26.91
CA VAL A 69 -13.74 -30.23 26.51
C VAL A 69 -14.30 -31.03 27.68
N LEU A 70 -15.46 -31.67 27.45
CA LEU A 70 -16.05 -32.64 28.36
C LEU A 70 -15.44 -34.02 28.07
N VAL A 71 -14.72 -34.59 29.04
CA VAL A 71 -14.17 -35.95 28.94
C VAL A 71 -14.96 -36.83 29.91
N SER A 72 -15.66 -37.84 29.37
CA SER A 72 -16.33 -38.86 30.18
C SER A 72 -15.43 -40.09 30.30
N ARG A 73 -15.11 -40.48 31.54
CA ARG A 73 -14.32 -41.69 31.82
C ARG A 73 -15.08 -42.51 32.87
N GLY A 74 -15.63 -43.66 32.45
CA GLY A 74 -16.30 -44.60 33.36
C GLY A 74 -17.47 -44.01 34.15
N GLY A 75 -18.36 -43.25 33.50
CA GLY A 75 -19.57 -42.69 34.14
C GLY A 75 -19.40 -41.33 34.83
N ASN A 76 -18.17 -40.87 35.08
CA ASN A 76 -17.91 -39.52 35.61
C ASN A 76 -17.55 -38.52 34.51
N LYS A 77 -18.25 -37.37 34.49
CA LYS A 77 -18.00 -36.25 33.57
C LYS A 77 -17.01 -35.27 34.19
N PHE A 78 -15.89 -35.01 33.52
CA PHE A 78 -14.92 -33.98 33.92
C PHE A 78 -14.90 -32.84 32.89
N ILE A 79 -14.88 -31.59 33.37
CA ILE A 79 -14.72 -30.38 32.54
C ILE A 79 -13.25 -29.99 32.54
N SER A 80 -12.59 -30.06 31.38
CA SER A 80 -11.25 -29.52 31.19
C SER A 80 -11.34 -28.22 30.37
N ARG A 81 -10.90 -27.10 30.96
CA ARG A 81 -10.76 -25.81 30.25
C ARG A 81 -9.29 -25.62 29.88
N ARG A 82 -9.00 -25.38 28.60
CA ARG A 82 -7.65 -24.95 28.16
C ARG A 82 -7.75 -23.72 27.27
N ARG A 83 -6.88 -22.75 27.58
CA ARG A 83 -6.63 -21.57 26.75
C ARG A 83 -5.56 -21.90 25.72
N VAL A 84 -5.84 -21.63 24.45
CA VAL A 84 -4.85 -21.70 23.37
C VAL A 84 -4.68 -20.29 22.82
N SER A 85 -3.43 -19.81 22.78
CA SER A 85 -3.10 -18.54 22.13
C SER A 85 -2.90 -18.80 20.64
N CYS A 86 -3.73 -18.20 19.79
CA CYS A 86 -3.71 -18.43 18.34
C CYS A 86 -2.70 -17.55 17.58
N TYR A 87 -1.92 -16.73 18.28
CA TYR A 87 -0.86 -15.96 17.64
C TYR A 87 0.44 -16.75 17.72
N GLY A 88 0.90 -17.25 16.57
CA GLY A 88 2.34 -17.43 16.38
C GLY A 88 2.98 -16.08 16.65
N LYS A 89 3.85 -15.99 17.64
CA LYS A 89 4.69 -14.81 17.83
C LYS A 89 5.40 -14.58 16.49
N GLN A 90 5.14 -13.44 15.84
CA GLN A 90 6.14 -12.93 14.89
C GLN A 90 7.44 -12.84 15.69
N PRO A 91 8.54 -13.48 15.25
CA PRO A 91 9.82 -13.27 15.89
C PRO A 91 10.12 -11.76 15.86
N PRO A 92 10.73 -11.20 16.92
CA PRO A 92 11.21 -9.83 16.88
C PRO A 92 12.10 -9.68 15.63
N SER A 93 11.90 -8.60 14.88
CA SER A 93 12.54 -8.30 13.58
C SER A 93 14.05 -8.04 13.69
N THR A 94 14.78 -8.95 14.33
CA THR A 94 16.19 -8.83 14.72
C THR A 94 16.99 -10.06 14.27
N GLU A 95 16.58 -10.69 13.17
CA GLU A 95 17.56 -11.42 12.36
C GLU A 95 18.24 -10.39 11.44
N PRO A 96 19.56 -10.21 11.51
CA PRO A 96 20.26 -9.37 10.54
C PRO A 96 20.08 -10.01 9.16
N GLU A 97 19.48 -9.25 8.23
CA GLU A 97 19.32 -9.68 6.85
C GLU A 97 20.69 -10.02 6.22
N PRO A 98 20.74 -10.95 5.24
CA PRO A 98 21.96 -11.19 4.49
C PRO A 98 22.47 -9.85 3.96
N HIS A 99 23.76 -9.57 4.21
CA HIS A 99 24.41 -8.30 3.85
C HIS A 99 24.39 -8.12 2.33
N ASP A 100 23.31 -7.55 1.81
CA ASP A 100 23.25 -7.08 0.43
C ASP A 100 24.24 -5.91 0.33
N PRO A 101 25.27 -5.98 -0.53
CA PRO A 101 26.18 -4.85 -0.76
C PRO A 101 25.44 -3.56 -1.20
N ASP A 102 24.17 -3.68 -1.62
CA ASP A 102 23.30 -2.58 -1.99
C ASP A 102 22.33 -2.12 -0.88
N TYR A 103 22.31 -2.78 0.29
CA TYR A 103 21.50 -2.35 1.46
C TYR A 103 21.76 -0.89 1.91
N PRO A 104 23.02 -0.37 1.91
CA PRO A 104 23.28 1.03 2.22
C PRO A 104 22.72 2.01 1.18
N LYS A 105 22.28 1.52 0.00
CA LYS A 105 21.65 2.37 -1.02
C LYS A 105 20.24 2.76 -0.60
N GLU A 106 19.50 1.91 0.12
CA GLU A 106 18.09 2.12 0.52
C GLU A 106 17.90 3.32 1.47
N GLU A 107 18.75 3.50 2.49
CA GLU A 107 18.69 4.67 3.39
C GLU A 107 18.96 6.00 2.67
N ALA A 108 19.61 5.97 1.50
CA ALA A 108 19.88 7.12 0.66
C ALA A 108 18.83 7.35 -0.44
N VAL A 109 17.74 6.54 -0.49
CA VAL A 109 16.60 6.62 -1.44
C VAL A 109 15.63 7.75 -1.08
N LEU A 110 16.18 8.93 -0.75
CA LEU A 110 15.43 10.17 -0.89
C LEU A 110 15.31 10.49 -2.38
N TYR A 111 14.53 9.67 -3.10
CA TYR A 111 13.92 10.11 -4.34
C TYR A 111 13.26 11.44 -4.03
N ARG A 112 13.34 12.41 -4.95
CA ARG A 112 12.63 13.67 -4.79
C ARG A 112 11.13 13.35 -4.86
N ARG A 113 10.54 12.94 -3.74
CA ARG A 113 9.12 12.63 -3.50
C ARG A 113 8.31 13.92 -3.52
N THR A 114 8.48 14.73 -4.55
CA THR A 114 7.78 15.99 -4.73
C THR A 114 6.62 15.78 -5.68
N SER A 115 5.43 16.19 -5.26
CA SER A 115 4.28 16.27 -6.14
C SER A 115 4.59 17.19 -7.32
N TYR A 116 4.17 16.82 -8.52
CA TYR A 116 4.44 17.61 -9.72
C TYR A 116 3.55 18.86 -9.74
N GLU A 117 4.15 20.04 -9.62
CA GLU A 117 3.44 21.31 -9.66
C GLU A 117 3.35 21.88 -11.08
N HIS A 118 2.58 22.96 -11.26
CA HIS A 118 2.48 23.65 -12.56
C HIS A 118 3.84 24.13 -13.08
N LYS A 119 4.73 24.58 -12.18
CA LYS A 119 6.10 24.97 -12.53
C LYS A 119 6.90 23.78 -13.05
N ASP A 120 6.72 22.60 -12.47
CA ASP A 120 7.38 21.38 -12.93
C ASP A 120 6.86 20.95 -14.31
N TRP A 121 5.55 21.04 -14.56
CA TRP A 121 4.97 20.81 -15.89
C TRP A 121 5.49 21.76 -16.95
N THR A 122 5.66 23.05 -16.61
CA THR A 122 6.25 24.02 -17.54
C THR A 122 7.73 23.73 -17.77
N ARG A 123 8.47 23.35 -16.72
CA ARG A 123 9.86 22.90 -16.83
C ARG A 123 10.01 21.61 -17.65
N HIS A 124 9.03 20.71 -17.60
CA HIS A 124 8.95 19.47 -18.34
C HIS A 124 8.67 19.67 -19.83
N ARG A 125 7.77 20.60 -20.16
CA ARG A 125 7.40 20.93 -21.55
C ARG A 125 8.44 21.80 -22.28
N SER A 126 9.38 22.38 -21.55
CA SER A 126 10.46 23.21 -22.11
C SER A 126 11.25 22.47 -23.19
N SER A 127 11.52 23.14 -24.32
CA SER A 127 12.35 22.59 -25.42
C SER A 127 13.78 22.26 -24.97
N LEU A 128 14.30 23.00 -23.97
CA LEU A 128 15.60 22.77 -23.33
C LEU A 128 15.61 21.55 -22.38
N ARG A 129 14.54 20.75 -22.33
CA ARG A 129 14.51 19.51 -21.52
C ARG A 129 15.63 18.55 -21.91
N HIS A 130 15.86 18.36 -23.21
CA HIS A 130 16.80 17.34 -23.70
C HIS A 130 18.24 17.69 -23.32
N SER A 131 18.65 18.94 -23.53
CA SER A 131 19.99 19.39 -23.11
C SER A 131 20.16 19.29 -21.59
N ARG A 132 19.17 19.73 -20.81
CA ARG A 132 19.20 19.59 -19.35
C ARG A 132 19.34 18.14 -18.90
N HIS A 133 18.59 17.22 -19.52
CA HIS A 133 18.66 15.80 -19.20
C HIS A 133 20.05 15.24 -19.53
N ILE A 134 20.60 15.56 -20.71
CA ILE A 134 21.95 15.17 -21.12
C ILE A 134 23.00 15.62 -20.10
N PHE A 135 22.98 16.90 -19.71
CA PHE A 135 23.94 17.41 -18.73
C PHE A 135 23.73 16.83 -17.32
N SER A 136 22.51 16.46 -16.96
CA SER A 136 22.22 15.78 -15.69
C SER A 136 22.45 14.27 -15.71
N MET A 137 22.81 13.66 -16.85
CA MET A 137 22.99 12.20 -16.92
C MET A 137 24.09 11.72 -15.96
N ILE A 138 25.19 12.47 -15.86
CA ILE A 138 26.35 12.11 -15.04
C ILE A 138 26.03 12.16 -13.53
N SER A 139 25.01 12.92 -13.13
CA SER A 139 24.52 12.97 -11.75
C SER A 139 23.30 12.07 -11.50
N SER A 140 22.80 11.37 -12.52
CA SER A 140 21.66 10.48 -12.39
C SER A 140 22.07 9.20 -11.67
N ARG A 141 21.41 8.88 -10.55
CA ARG A 141 21.66 7.65 -9.79
C ARG A 141 21.42 6.39 -10.61
N VAL A 142 20.41 6.40 -11.48
CA VAL A 142 20.14 5.27 -12.39
C VAL A 142 21.39 4.97 -13.22
N ILE A 143 22.03 6.00 -13.76
CA ILE A 143 23.24 5.84 -14.59
C ILE A 143 24.45 5.45 -13.74
N LEU A 144 24.58 6.02 -12.53
CA LEU A 144 25.66 5.66 -11.61
C LEU A 144 25.55 4.21 -11.10
N ALA A 145 24.33 3.70 -10.89
CA ALA A 145 24.09 2.32 -10.48
C ALA A 145 24.51 1.30 -11.55
N LEU A 146 24.49 1.71 -12.82
CA LEU A 146 24.93 0.89 -13.96
C LEU A 146 26.45 0.83 -14.13
N TRP A 147 27.21 1.66 -13.41
CA TRP A 147 28.66 1.74 -13.59
C TRP A 147 29.35 0.38 -13.37
N PRO A 148 29.09 -0.38 -12.28
CA PRO A 148 29.74 -1.67 -12.07
C PRO A 148 29.50 -2.70 -13.20
N PRO A 149 28.24 -3.02 -13.61
CA PRO A 149 28.03 -4.01 -14.67
C PRO A 149 28.51 -3.52 -16.04
N VAL A 150 28.27 -2.25 -16.40
CA VAL A 150 28.69 -1.71 -17.71
C VAL A 150 30.21 -1.64 -17.80
N PHE A 151 30.89 -1.18 -16.75
CA PHE A 151 32.35 -1.14 -16.71
C PHE A 151 32.95 -2.55 -16.78
N GLY A 152 32.39 -3.52 -16.03
CA GLY A 152 32.84 -4.91 -16.07
C GLY A 152 32.75 -5.52 -17.47
N LEU A 153 31.61 -5.34 -18.15
CA LEU A 153 31.40 -5.84 -19.52
C LEU A 153 32.31 -5.13 -20.54
N THR A 154 32.51 -3.82 -20.37
CA THR A 154 33.42 -3.04 -21.23
C THR A 154 34.88 -3.44 -21.02
N ALA A 155 35.28 -3.74 -19.80
CA ALA A 155 36.60 -4.26 -19.49
C ALA A 155 36.82 -5.64 -20.14
N VAL A 156 35.82 -6.53 -20.10
CA VAL A 156 35.87 -7.81 -20.83
C VAL A 156 36.04 -7.57 -22.33
N ALA A 157 35.27 -6.64 -22.93
CA ALA A 157 35.41 -6.29 -24.34
C ALA A 157 36.82 -5.75 -24.67
N ALA A 158 37.40 -4.94 -23.80
CA ALA A 158 38.77 -4.42 -23.96
C ALA A 158 39.82 -5.53 -23.89
N VAL A 159 39.68 -6.47 -22.94
CA VAL A 159 40.58 -7.63 -22.83
C VAL A 159 40.50 -8.52 -24.07
N LEU A 160 39.29 -8.81 -24.57
CA LEU A 160 39.11 -9.60 -25.78
C LEU A 160 39.68 -8.92 -27.03
N SER A 161 39.49 -7.60 -27.14
CA SER A 161 40.05 -6.81 -28.24
C SER A 161 41.58 -6.78 -28.18
N ALA A 162 42.16 -6.56 -27.00
CA ALA A 162 43.61 -6.57 -26.79
C ALA A 162 44.23 -7.95 -27.07
N TYR A 163 43.54 -9.03 -26.70
CA TYR A 163 43.97 -10.39 -27.04
C TYR A 163 44.03 -10.62 -28.56
N ASN A 164 42.97 -10.25 -29.29
CA ASN A 164 42.94 -10.46 -30.74
C ASN A 164 43.95 -9.56 -31.48
N GLU A 165 44.20 -8.35 -30.99
CA GLU A 165 45.24 -7.47 -31.52
C GLU A 165 46.64 -8.07 -31.28
N ALA A 166 46.94 -8.50 -30.05
CA ALA A 166 48.23 -9.11 -29.72
C ALA A 166 48.51 -10.41 -30.52
N LEU A 167 47.46 -11.14 -30.90
CA LEU A 167 47.59 -12.29 -31.79
C LEU A 167 47.88 -11.85 -33.24
N SER A 168 47.22 -10.79 -33.70
CA SER A 168 47.42 -10.20 -35.03
C SER A 168 48.82 -9.63 -35.19
N ASP A 169 49.36 -9.00 -34.14
CA ASP A 169 50.71 -8.41 -34.10
C ASP A 169 51.82 -9.43 -33.80
N HIS A 170 51.49 -10.72 -33.74
CA HIS A 170 52.42 -11.82 -33.41
C HIS A 170 53.11 -11.68 -32.03
N TRP A 171 52.53 -10.91 -31.11
CA TRP A 171 52.98 -10.86 -29.70
C TRP A 171 52.61 -12.15 -28.96
N LEU A 172 51.57 -12.83 -29.42
CA LEU A 172 51.12 -14.12 -28.91
C LEU A 172 51.51 -15.29 -29.84
N PRO A 173 51.75 -16.49 -29.30
CA PRO A 173 52.07 -17.67 -30.10
C PRO A 173 50.98 -18.02 -31.11
N SER A 174 51.38 -18.38 -32.33
CA SER A 174 50.48 -18.67 -33.47
C SER A 174 49.57 -19.89 -33.29
N PHE A 175 49.76 -20.71 -32.24
CA PHE A 175 48.87 -21.83 -31.94
C PHE A 175 47.55 -21.38 -31.29
N LEU A 176 47.49 -20.15 -30.77
CA LEU A 176 46.29 -19.61 -30.13
C LEU A 176 45.25 -19.22 -31.18
N PRO A 177 43.96 -19.52 -30.97
CA PRO A 177 42.91 -19.17 -31.93
C PRO A 177 42.55 -17.68 -31.84
N LEU A 178 42.21 -17.10 -32.99
CA LEU A 178 41.55 -15.80 -33.05
C LEU A 178 40.15 -15.95 -32.43
N LEU A 179 39.82 -15.11 -31.44
CA LEU A 179 38.52 -15.16 -30.76
C LEU A 179 37.52 -14.30 -31.53
N HIS A 180 36.76 -14.93 -32.41
CA HIS A 180 35.67 -14.28 -33.13
C HIS A 180 34.49 -15.25 -33.29
N VAL A 181 33.29 -14.71 -33.46
CA VAL A 181 32.07 -15.49 -33.72
C VAL A 181 31.24 -14.83 -34.81
N SER A 182 30.44 -15.61 -35.53
CA SER A 182 29.51 -15.05 -36.52
C SER A 182 28.54 -14.06 -35.86
N SER A 183 28.25 -12.94 -36.53
CA SER A 183 27.27 -11.95 -36.06
C SER A 183 25.82 -12.35 -36.31
N VAL A 184 25.56 -13.40 -37.12
CA VAL A 184 24.21 -13.86 -37.48
C VAL A 184 23.36 -14.27 -36.25
N PRO A 185 23.85 -15.06 -35.28
CA PRO A 185 23.10 -15.37 -34.07
C PRO A 185 22.68 -14.12 -33.28
N PHE A 186 23.51 -13.08 -33.24
CA PHE A 186 23.21 -11.84 -32.52
C PHE A 186 22.10 -11.06 -33.20
N GLN A 187 22.10 -11.01 -34.53
CA GLN A 187 21.03 -10.37 -35.31
C GLN A 187 19.68 -11.08 -35.11
N LEU A 188 19.68 -12.41 -34.99
CA LEU A 188 18.46 -13.20 -34.73
C LEU A 188 17.96 -13.04 -33.29
N VAL A 189 18.88 -12.95 -32.32
CA VAL A 189 18.57 -12.87 -30.90
C VAL A 189 18.17 -11.45 -30.45
N CYS A 190 18.75 -10.41 -31.05
CA CYS A 190 18.55 -9.03 -30.64
C CYS A 190 17.06 -8.61 -30.58
N PRO A 191 16.20 -8.92 -31.57
CA PRO A 191 14.77 -8.63 -31.49
C PRO A 191 14.06 -9.32 -30.32
N ALA A 192 14.45 -10.56 -30.01
CA ALA A 192 13.89 -11.30 -28.89
C ALA A 192 14.30 -10.66 -27.55
N LEU A 193 15.56 -10.23 -27.41
CA LEU A 193 16.06 -9.51 -26.25
C LEU A 193 15.31 -8.17 -26.05
N ALA A 194 15.15 -7.39 -27.13
CA ALA A 194 14.41 -6.12 -27.09
C ALA A 194 12.95 -6.34 -26.67
N LEU A 195 12.29 -7.37 -27.22
CA LEU A 195 10.90 -7.69 -26.88
C LEU A 195 10.76 -8.10 -25.41
N LEU A 196 11.70 -8.88 -24.87
CA LEU A 196 11.72 -9.26 -23.45
C LEU A 196 11.83 -8.01 -22.54
N LEU A 197 12.67 -7.04 -22.90
CA LEU A 197 12.79 -5.79 -22.15
C LEU A 197 11.52 -4.94 -22.21
N VAL A 198 10.86 -4.87 -23.37
CA VAL A 198 9.60 -4.14 -23.53
C VAL A 198 8.49 -4.77 -22.70
N PHE A 199 8.33 -6.09 -22.74
CA PHE A 199 7.30 -6.76 -21.94
C PHE A 199 7.55 -6.61 -20.44
N ARG A 200 8.81 -6.65 -20.00
CA ARG A 200 9.18 -6.38 -18.61
C ARG A 200 8.83 -4.96 -18.18
N THR A 201 9.25 -3.96 -18.93
CA THR A 201 8.98 -2.56 -18.59
C THR A 201 7.47 -2.26 -18.62
N ASN A 202 6.72 -2.86 -19.55
CA ASN A 202 5.27 -2.73 -19.59
C ASN A 202 4.56 -3.37 -18.38
N ALA A 203 4.99 -4.56 -17.95
CA ALA A 203 4.47 -5.20 -16.74
C ALA A 203 4.77 -4.38 -15.48
N SER A 204 5.96 -3.80 -15.41
CA SER A 204 6.38 -2.93 -14.29
C SER A 204 5.57 -1.63 -14.27
N TYR A 205 5.34 -1.02 -15.44
CA TYR A 205 4.46 0.15 -15.58
C TYR A 205 3.01 -0.12 -15.17
N ALA A 206 2.46 -1.29 -15.51
CA ALA A 206 1.09 -1.66 -15.12
C ALA A 206 0.92 -1.68 -13.59
N ARG A 207 1.93 -2.19 -12.85
CA ARG A 207 1.97 -2.16 -11.38
C ARG A 207 2.02 -0.74 -10.84
N PHE A 208 2.86 0.11 -11.44
CA PHE A 208 2.95 1.52 -11.08
C PHE A 208 1.61 2.25 -11.27
N ASP A 209 0.94 2.04 -12.40
CA ASP A 209 -0.36 2.66 -12.67
C ASP A 209 -1.47 2.13 -11.74
N GLU A 210 -1.47 0.84 -11.42
CA GLU A 210 -2.41 0.25 -10.46
C GLU A 210 -2.23 0.86 -9.05
N ALA A 211 -0.99 0.97 -8.57
CA ALA A 211 -0.69 1.59 -7.28
C ALA A 211 -1.15 3.06 -7.26
N ARG A 212 -0.90 3.81 -8.35
CA ARG A 212 -1.33 5.21 -8.50
C ARG A 212 -2.86 5.33 -8.42
N LYS A 213 -3.59 4.43 -9.08
CA LYS A 213 -5.05 4.39 -9.07
C LYS A 213 -5.60 4.10 -7.67
N ALA A 214 -5.00 3.15 -6.94
CA ALA A 214 -5.40 2.83 -5.57
C ALA A 214 -5.25 4.04 -4.62
N TRP A 215 -4.10 4.73 -4.67
CA TRP A 215 -3.89 5.95 -3.89
C TRP A 215 -4.79 7.11 -4.32
N GLY A 216 -5.03 7.28 -5.63
CA GLY A 216 -6.00 8.26 -6.13
C GLY A 216 -7.43 7.98 -5.66
N SER A 217 -7.82 6.70 -5.62
CA SER A 217 -9.09 6.23 -5.05
C SER A 217 -9.19 6.60 -3.56
N ASN A 218 -8.15 6.36 -2.76
CA ASN A 218 -8.12 6.75 -1.35
C ASN A 218 -8.35 8.26 -1.14
N VAL A 219 -7.73 9.12 -1.95
CA VAL A 219 -7.94 10.58 -1.89
C VAL A 219 -9.41 10.93 -2.14
N ASN A 220 -10.02 10.34 -3.18
CA ASN A 220 -11.41 10.60 -3.53
C ASN A 220 -12.37 10.08 -2.47
N ARG A 221 -12.19 8.84 -2.01
CA ARG A 221 -13.05 8.22 -0.99
C ARG A 221 -12.95 8.89 0.35
N THR A 222 -11.78 9.43 0.72
CA THR A 222 -11.66 10.22 1.95
C THR A 222 -12.50 11.50 1.89
N ARG A 223 -12.55 12.17 0.73
CA ARG A 223 -13.39 13.37 0.53
C ARG A 223 -14.87 13.02 0.52
N ASP A 224 -15.25 11.96 -0.19
CA ASP A 224 -16.63 11.47 -0.25
C ASP A 224 -17.14 11.09 1.15
N PHE A 225 -16.36 10.29 1.88
CA PHE A 225 -16.66 9.86 3.24
C PHE A 225 -16.80 11.06 4.19
N THR A 226 -15.86 12.00 4.13
CA THR A 226 -15.90 13.23 4.96
C THR A 226 -17.16 14.05 4.67
N ARG A 227 -17.49 14.26 3.39
CA ARG A 227 -18.70 14.99 2.99
C ARG A 227 -19.96 14.28 3.48
N GLN A 228 -20.03 12.96 3.34
CA GLN A 228 -21.17 12.16 3.82
C GLN A 228 -21.30 12.25 5.34
N ALA A 229 -20.21 12.05 6.08
CA ALA A 229 -20.20 12.14 7.54
C ALA A 229 -20.69 13.52 8.03
N LEU A 230 -20.15 14.61 7.46
CA LEU A 230 -20.56 15.98 7.84
C LEU A 230 -22.03 16.28 7.52
N THR A 231 -22.55 15.77 6.40
CA THR A 231 -23.89 16.12 5.92
C THR A 231 -25.00 15.20 6.40
N TRP A 232 -24.71 13.92 6.67
CA TRP A 232 -25.73 12.92 7.03
C TRP A 232 -25.82 12.70 8.54
N MET A 233 -24.71 12.82 9.27
CA MET A 233 -24.64 12.56 10.71
C MET A 233 -24.88 13.85 11.51
N GLN A 234 -26.05 14.45 11.36
CA GLN A 234 -26.37 15.77 11.94
C GLN A 234 -26.93 15.70 13.37
N HIS A 235 -27.15 14.51 13.92
CA HIS A 235 -27.74 14.39 15.25
C HIS A 235 -26.78 14.95 16.33
N PRO A 236 -27.23 15.81 17.26
CA PRO A 236 -26.35 16.47 18.22
C PRO A 236 -25.52 15.50 19.08
N SER A 237 -26.03 14.31 19.37
CA SER A 237 -25.29 13.28 20.14
C SER A 237 -24.11 12.68 19.38
N ASP A 238 -24.06 12.81 18.06
CA ASP A 238 -23.06 12.19 17.21
C ASP A 238 -21.94 13.16 16.83
N ALA A 239 -22.02 14.44 17.20
CA ALA A 239 -21.07 15.48 16.79
C ALA A 239 -19.60 15.11 17.09
N GLU A 240 -19.31 14.55 18.27
CA GLU A 240 -17.96 14.09 18.61
C GLU A 240 -17.57 12.82 17.83
N LYS A 241 -18.51 11.88 17.62
CA LYS A 241 -18.27 10.69 16.80
C LYS A 241 -17.93 11.05 15.35
N VAL A 242 -18.59 12.06 14.79
CA VAL A 242 -18.33 12.55 13.42
C VAL A 242 -16.92 13.12 13.30
N ARG A 243 -16.47 13.94 14.25
CA ARG A 243 -15.09 14.45 14.23
C ARG A 243 -14.09 13.31 14.35
N LYS A 244 -14.37 12.36 15.24
CA LYS A 244 -13.54 11.19 15.50
C LYS A 244 -13.39 10.31 14.26
N ILE A 245 -14.50 9.99 13.58
CA ILE A 245 -14.47 9.11 12.41
C ILE A 245 -13.80 9.76 11.20
N ILE A 246 -13.95 11.08 11.03
CA ILE A 246 -13.24 11.84 9.98
C ILE A 246 -11.73 11.80 10.24
N ARG A 247 -11.29 11.98 11.49
CA ARG A 247 -9.88 11.88 11.87
C ARG A 247 -9.32 10.47 11.69
N LEU A 248 -10.10 9.43 12.03
CA LEU A 248 -9.73 8.03 11.75
C LEU A 248 -9.61 7.74 10.25
N CYS A 249 -10.47 8.34 9.41
CA CYS A 249 -10.36 8.25 7.95
C CYS A 249 -9.03 8.82 7.44
N VAL A 250 -8.58 9.95 8.00
CA VAL A 250 -7.24 10.50 7.69
C VAL A 250 -6.14 9.57 8.24
N ALA A 251 -6.27 9.11 9.48
CA ALA A 251 -5.31 8.19 10.13
C ALA A 251 -5.13 6.88 9.37
N PHE A 252 -6.18 6.34 8.74
CA PHE A 252 -6.11 5.16 7.88
C PHE A 252 -5.07 5.33 6.76
N ASN A 253 -5.05 6.50 6.11
CA ASN A 253 -4.12 6.77 5.01
C ASN A 253 -2.66 6.82 5.50
N PHE A 254 -2.43 7.40 6.69
CA PHE A 254 -1.11 7.38 7.33
C PHE A 254 -0.69 5.96 7.74
N CYS A 255 -1.61 5.18 8.31
CA CYS A 255 -1.37 3.77 8.62
C CYS A 255 -1.03 2.97 7.35
N LEU A 256 -1.72 3.22 6.23
CA LEU A 256 -1.45 2.58 4.95
C LEU A 256 -0.08 2.97 4.39
N LYS A 257 0.31 4.25 4.48
CA LYS A 257 1.65 4.72 4.10
C LYS A 257 2.74 3.93 4.85
N HIS A 258 2.67 3.94 6.18
CA HIS A 258 3.63 3.25 7.07
C HIS A 258 3.56 1.73 6.98
N HIS A 259 2.48 1.18 6.43
CA HIS A 259 2.38 -0.25 6.14
C HIS A 259 3.17 -0.64 4.89
N LEU A 260 3.36 0.29 3.93
CA LEU A 260 4.02 0.05 2.65
C LEU A 260 5.47 0.56 2.61
N VAL A 261 5.79 1.57 3.42
CA VAL A 261 7.12 2.19 3.49
C VAL A 261 7.60 2.17 4.93
N ARG A 262 8.88 1.83 5.16
CA ARG A 262 9.48 1.70 6.50
C ARG A 262 9.93 3.02 7.13
N GLU A 263 9.62 4.16 6.52
CA GLU A 263 10.15 5.46 6.92
C GLU A 263 9.22 6.26 7.84
N GLY A 264 9.82 6.99 8.78
CA GLY A 264 9.14 7.90 9.69
C GLY A 264 8.60 7.24 10.95
N ASP A 265 8.05 8.06 11.84
CA ASP A 265 7.38 7.59 13.05
C ASP A 265 5.85 7.74 12.92
N LEU A 266 5.17 6.61 12.73
CA LEU A 266 3.71 6.55 12.68
C LEU A 266 3.09 7.13 13.96
N ARG A 267 3.73 6.96 15.12
CA ARG A 267 3.20 7.43 16.41
C ARG A 267 3.05 8.95 16.42
N GLU A 268 4.10 9.66 16.04
CA GLU A 268 4.12 11.14 16.00
C GLU A 268 3.07 11.69 15.02
N GLU A 269 2.94 11.07 13.84
CA GLU A 269 1.95 11.48 12.83
C GLU A 269 0.51 11.24 13.31
N LEU A 270 0.25 10.15 14.03
CA LEU A 270 -1.08 9.83 14.54
C LEU A 270 -1.47 10.66 15.77
N TYR A 271 -0.52 11.02 16.65
CA TYR A 271 -0.82 11.88 17.79
C TYR A 271 -1.31 13.28 17.39
N CYS A 272 -0.95 13.73 16.19
CA CYS A 272 -1.47 14.99 15.63
C CYS A 272 -2.93 14.88 15.14
N LEU A 273 -3.50 13.67 15.08
CA LEU A 273 -4.79 13.39 14.44
C LEU A 273 -5.83 12.83 15.41
N ILE A 274 -5.45 11.91 16.28
CA ILE A 274 -6.36 11.12 17.14
C ILE A 274 -5.87 11.04 18.59
N GLU A 275 -6.72 10.55 19.49
CA GLU A 275 -6.44 10.48 20.92
C GLU A 275 -5.37 9.42 21.25
N LYS A 276 -4.62 9.63 22.35
CA LYS A 276 -3.46 8.80 22.70
C LYS A 276 -3.80 7.32 22.86
N ASP A 277 -4.89 7.02 23.55
CA ASP A 277 -5.33 5.64 23.81
C ASP A 277 -5.64 4.88 22.50
N GLU A 278 -6.15 5.59 21.49
CA GLU A 278 -6.44 5.01 20.17
C GLU A 278 -5.18 4.75 19.37
N VAL A 279 -4.21 5.67 19.43
CA VAL A 279 -2.88 5.47 18.83
C VAL A 279 -2.24 4.23 19.39
N ASP A 280 -2.27 4.03 20.71
CA ASP A 280 -1.69 2.86 21.34
C ASP A 280 -2.41 1.56 20.91
N GLY A 281 -3.74 1.59 20.79
CA GLY A 281 -4.52 0.48 20.23
C GLY A 281 -4.14 0.14 18.78
N ILE A 282 -4.00 1.15 17.92
CA ILE A 282 -3.56 0.99 16.53
C ILE A 282 -2.15 0.41 16.47
N LEU A 283 -1.22 0.96 17.25
CA LEU A 283 0.18 0.54 17.25
C LEU A 283 0.36 -0.89 17.78
N ALA A 284 -0.44 -1.30 18.77
CA ALA A 284 -0.47 -2.65 19.30
C ALA A 284 -1.09 -3.68 18.35
N SER A 285 -1.86 -3.23 17.35
CA SER A 285 -2.50 -4.13 16.39
C SER A 285 -1.49 -4.77 15.43
N CYS A 286 -1.76 -6.02 15.04
CA CYS A 286 -0.95 -6.72 14.03
C CYS A 286 -1.05 -6.05 12.66
N HIS A 287 -2.24 -5.56 12.30
CA HIS A 287 -2.51 -4.98 11.00
C HIS A 287 -3.19 -3.61 11.15
N LYS A 288 -2.36 -2.57 11.24
CA LYS A 288 -2.77 -1.19 11.59
C LYS A 288 -3.87 -0.61 10.69
N PRO A 289 -3.77 -0.65 9.34
CA PRO A 289 -4.83 -0.10 8.48
C PRO A 289 -6.20 -0.78 8.67
N ASN A 290 -6.25 -2.12 8.64
CA ASN A 290 -7.49 -2.87 8.89
C ASN A 290 -8.08 -2.63 10.29
N TYR A 291 -7.23 -2.47 11.31
CA TYR A 291 -7.71 -2.13 12.65
C TYR A 291 -8.45 -0.78 12.67
N VAL A 292 -7.91 0.22 11.96
CA VAL A 292 -8.58 1.52 11.79
C VAL A 292 -9.91 1.38 11.05
N LEU A 293 -9.97 0.57 9.97
CA LEU A 293 -11.23 0.32 9.26
C LEU A 293 -12.30 -0.31 10.17
N LEU A 294 -11.91 -1.28 11.01
CA LEU A 294 -12.81 -1.89 11.98
C LEU A 294 -13.33 -0.87 13.00
N LEU A 295 -12.46 -0.01 13.54
CA LEU A 295 -12.88 1.07 14.44
C LEU A 295 -13.86 2.03 13.76
N MET A 296 -13.63 2.36 12.49
CA MET A 296 -14.54 3.20 11.73
C MET A 296 -15.90 2.51 11.57
N SER A 297 -15.96 1.24 11.18
CA SER A 297 -17.21 0.48 11.05
C SER A 297 -18.04 0.47 12.34
N GLU A 298 -17.41 0.19 13.49
CA GLU A 298 -18.08 0.21 14.80
C GLU A 298 -18.64 1.59 15.14
N LEU A 299 -17.89 2.66 14.86
CA LEU A 299 -18.36 4.02 15.10
C LEU A 299 -19.55 4.39 14.22
N ILE A 300 -19.55 4.05 12.93
CA ILE A 300 -20.70 4.33 12.04
C ILE A 300 -21.94 3.60 12.54
N ASN A 301 -21.81 2.33 12.92
CA ASN A 301 -22.92 1.52 13.42
C ASN A 301 -23.52 2.07 14.73
N SER A 302 -22.72 2.81 15.51
CA SER A 302 -23.18 3.47 16.74
C SER A 302 -23.87 4.83 16.52
N CYS A 303 -23.91 5.34 15.29
CA CYS A 303 -24.50 6.64 14.97
C CYS A 303 -25.94 6.50 14.49
N THR A 304 -26.72 7.57 14.63
CA THR A 304 -28.11 7.59 14.17
C THR A 304 -28.15 7.84 12.67
N LEU A 305 -28.18 6.77 11.87
CA LEU A 305 -28.26 6.79 10.42
C LEU A 305 -29.41 5.91 9.93
N THR A 306 -29.96 6.25 8.76
CA THR A 306 -30.86 5.34 8.04
C THR A 306 -30.07 4.19 7.41
N ASP A 307 -30.71 3.04 7.19
CA ASP A 307 -30.07 1.87 6.56
C ASP A 307 -29.43 2.20 5.20
N MET A 308 -30.08 3.07 4.42
CA MET A 308 -29.55 3.51 3.12
C MET A 308 -28.27 4.35 3.27
N GLN A 309 -28.21 5.24 4.27
CA GLN A 309 -27.01 6.03 4.54
C GLN A 309 -25.88 5.15 5.08
N LEU A 310 -26.20 4.22 5.98
CA LEU A 310 -25.26 3.24 6.52
C LEU A 310 -24.61 2.43 5.40
N ALA A 311 -25.43 1.86 4.50
CA ALA A 311 -24.93 1.10 3.35
C ALA A 311 -24.02 1.94 2.42
N ARG A 312 -24.34 3.21 2.20
CA ARG A 312 -23.53 4.11 1.36
C ARG A 312 -22.22 4.54 2.01
N MET A 313 -22.18 4.64 3.33
CA MET A 313 -20.93 4.89 4.05
C MET A 313 -20.05 3.64 4.08
N ASP A 314 -20.66 2.45 4.26
CA ASP A 314 -19.95 1.17 4.22
C ASP A 314 -19.32 0.88 2.84
N GLU A 315 -19.96 1.31 1.75
CA GLU A 315 -19.38 1.25 0.40
C GLU A 315 -18.02 1.98 0.31
N ASN A 316 -17.86 3.11 1.02
CA ASN A 316 -16.56 3.78 1.10
C ASN A 316 -15.53 2.98 1.91
N LEU A 317 -15.96 2.35 3.03
CA LEU A 317 -15.08 1.50 3.84
C LEU A 317 -14.61 0.27 3.07
N THR A 318 -15.51 -0.36 2.33
CA THR A 318 -15.20 -1.46 1.42
C THR A 318 -14.17 -1.03 0.38
N GLN A 319 -14.35 0.16 -0.22
CA GLN A 319 -13.38 0.66 -1.20
C GLN A 319 -12.00 0.95 -0.58
N PHE A 320 -11.93 1.43 0.67
CA PHE A 320 -10.66 1.57 1.38
C PHE A 320 -9.98 0.21 1.61
N ALA A 321 -10.76 -0.82 1.98
CA ALA A 321 -10.26 -2.18 2.12
C ALA A 321 -9.74 -2.76 0.79
N ASP A 322 -10.47 -2.52 -0.31
CA ASP A 322 -10.06 -2.93 -1.65
C ASP A 322 -8.75 -2.24 -2.08
N ASN A 323 -8.62 -0.94 -1.82
CA ASN A 323 -7.40 -0.18 -2.11
C ASN A 323 -6.21 -0.68 -1.26
N LEU A 324 -6.44 -0.99 0.02
CA LEU A 324 -5.45 -1.62 0.90
C LEU A 324 -5.00 -2.98 0.34
N GLY A 325 -5.95 -3.86 -0.02
CA GLY A 325 -5.64 -5.17 -0.59
C GLY A 325 -4.90 -5.08 -1.94
N ALA A 326 -5.24 -4.09 -2.77
CA ALA A 326 -4.51 -3.80 -4.00
C ALA A 326 -3.05 -3.40 -3.70
N CYS A 327 -2.84 -2.49 -2.74
CA CYS A 327 -1.50 -2.09 -2.33
C CYS A 327 -0.69 -3.25 -1.73
N GLU A 328 -1.30 -4.08 -0.87
CA GLU A 328 -0.65 -5.26 -0.32
C GLU A 328 -0.27 -6.27 -1.40
N ARG A 329 -1.12 -6.49 -2.40
CA ARG A 329 -0.84 -7.38 -3.53
C ARG A 329 0.34 -6.89 -4.34
N ILE A 330 0.40 -5.59 -4.65
CA ILE A 330 1.53 -4.97 -5.36
C ILE A 330 2.81 -5.12 -4.53
N PHE A 331 2.76 -4.83 -3.23
CA PHE A 331 3.93 -4.92 -2.35
C PHE A 331 4.44 -6.36 -2.19
N LYS A 332 3.56 -7.32 -1.94
CA LYS A 332 3.94 -8.71 -1.60
C LYS A 332 4.19 -9.61 -2.81
N THR A 333 3.66 -9.25 -3.98
CA THR A 333 3.73 -10.10 -5.18
C THR A 333 4.49 -9.37 -6.29
N PRO A 334 5.82 -9.53 -6.41
CA PRO A 334 6.59 -8.93 -7.50
C PRO A 334 6.33 -9.63 -8.84
N ILE A 335 6.91 -9.10 -9.92
CA ILE A 335 6.92 -9.79 -11.22
C ILE A 335 7.62 -11.15 -11.03
N PRO A 336 7.16 -12.23 -11.69
CA PRO A 336 7.76 -13.55 -11.52
C PRO A 336 9.29 -13.52 -11.61
N LEU A 337 9.96 -13.97 -10.55
CA LEU A 337 11.43 -13.89 -10.44
C LEU A 337 12.16 -14.62 -11.56
N SER A 338 11.55 -15.67 -12.13
CA SER A 338 12.09 -16.37 -13.30
C SER A 338 12.26 -15.42 -14.49
N TYR A 339 11.35 -14.47 -14.66
CA TYR A 339 11.37 -13.49 -15.73
C TYR A 339 12.50 -12.48 -15.54
N THR A 340 12.57 -11.86 -14.35
CA THR A 340 13.64 -10.92 -13.98
C THR A 340 15.03 -11.56 -14.10
N ARG A 341 15.18 -12.80 -13.63
CA ARG A 341 16.45 -13.54 -13.74
C ARG A 341 16.81 -13.90 -15.18
N LEU A 342 15.82 -14.30 -15.99
CA LEU A 342 16.04 -14.63 -17.39
C LEU A 342 16.53 -13.40 -18.17
N THR A 343 15.84 -12.27 -18.05
CA THR A 343 16.21 -11.02 -18.74
C THR A 343 17.61 -10.56 -18.36
N SER A 344 17.93 -10.52 -17.06
CA SER A 344 19.25 -10.08 -16.57
C SER A 344 20.38 -11.00 -17.04
N ARG A 345 20.22 -12.33 -16.90
CA ARG A 345 21.22 -13.30 -17.36
C ARG A 345 21.41 -13.23 -18.87
N PHE A 346 20.33 -13.07 -19.62
CA PHE A 346 20.40 -12.99 -21.07
C PHE A 346 21.14 -11.73 -21.52
N LEU A 347 20.88 -10.58 -20.88
CA LEU A 347 21.61 -9.34 -21.11
C LEU A 347 23.11 -9.49 -20.85
N VAL A 348 23.50 -10.10 -19.73
CA VAL A 348 24.90 -10.32 -19.38
C VAL A 348 25.59 -11.23 -20.39
N PHE A 349 25.02 -12.40 -20.68
CA PHE A 349 25.62 -13.34 -21.65
C PHE A 349 25.73 -12.75 -23.05
N TRP A 350 24.71 -12.01 -23.49
CA TRP A 350 24.72 -11.34 -24.78
C TRP A 350 25.84 -10.30 -24.89
N HIS A 351 26.06 -9.48 -23.85
CA HIS A 351 27.11 -8.46 -23.86
C HIS A 351 28.53 -9.03 -23.68
N ILE A 352 28.70 -10.16 -22.97
CA ILE A 352 30.00 -10.85 -22.91
C ILE A 352 30.42 -11.33 -24.30
N ALA A 353 29.47 -11.84 -25.09
CA ALA A 353 29.74 -12.41 -26.40
C ALA A 353 29.73 -11.37 -27.54
N LEU A 354 29.11 -10.21 -27.34
CA LEU A 354 29.02 -9.11 -28.30
C LEU A 354 30.37 -8.67 -28.91
N PRO A 355 31.45 -8.40 -28.15
CA PRO A 355 32.72 -7.97 -28.74
C PRO A 355 33.33 -9.01 -29.68
N LEU A 356 33.11 -10.31 -29.44
CA LEU A 356 33.56 -11.39 -30.33
C LEU A 356 32.85 -11.36 -31.69
N ALA A 357 31.58 -10.94 -31.70
CA ALA A 357 30.78 -10.82 -32.93
C ALA A 357 31.07 -9.54 -33.72
N LEU A 358 31.56 -8.51 -33.04
CA LEU A 358 31.90 -7.21 -33.64
C LEU A 358 33.34 -7.14 -34.14
N TRP A 359 34.22 -8.03 -33.68
CA TRP A 359 35.65 -8.02 -34.00
C TRP A 359 35.92 -7.94 -35.50
N ASP A 360 35.31 -8.84 -36.29
CA ASP A 360 35.51 -8.94 -37.74
C ASP A 360 35.07 -7.70 -38.52
N HIS A 361 34.25 -6.84 -37.92
CA HIS A 361 33.68 -5.65 -38.58
C HIS A 361 34.36 -4.35 -38.17
N CYS A 362 34.80 -4.23 -36.91
CA CYS A 362 35.23 -2.94 -36.39
C CYS A 362 36.36 -2.98 -35.35
N HIS A 363 36.97 -4.15 -35.10
CA HIS A 363 38.14 -4.33 -34.22
C HIS A 363 37.98 -3.59 -32.87
N TRP A 364 38.87 -2.64 -32.55
CA TRP A 364 38.86 -1.82 -31.34
C TRP A 364 37.58 -1.00 -31.13
N LEU A 365 36.83 -0.70 -32.19
CA LEU A 365 35.53 -0.01 -32.07
C LEU A 365 34.46 -0.90 -31.40
N SER A 366 34.70 -2.20 -31.27
CA SER A 366 33.84 -3.11 -30.50
C SER A 366 33.75 -2.72 -29.02
N VAL A 367 34.79 -2.11 -28.44
CA VAL A 367 34.82 -1.66 -27.04
C VAL A 367 33.83 -0.51 -26.79
N PRO A 368 33.92 0.66 -27.47
CA PRO A 368 32.93 1.72 -27.29
C PRO A 368 31.52 1.30 -27.76
N ALA A 369 31.40 0.42 -28.77
CA ALA A 369 30.10 -0.12 -29.17
C ALA A 369 29.46 -0.93 -28.03
N THR A 370 30.23 -1.80 -27.36
CA THR A 370 29.75 -2.59 -26.21
C THR A 370 29.39 -1.70 -25.02
N PHE A 371 30.19 -0.65 -24.74
CA PHE A 371 29.88 0.32 -23.69
C PHE A 371 28.55 1.03 -23.94
N LEU A 372 28.33 1.53 -25.17
CA LEU A 372 27.10 2.24 -25.53
C LEU A 372 25.89 1.31 -25.51
N SER A 373 26.01 0.09 -26.05
CA SER A 373 24.90 -0.87 -26.05
C SER A 373 24.54 -1.34 -24.64
N ALA A 374 25.55 -1.63 -23.81
CA ALA A 374 25.35 -2.02 -22.41
C ALA A 374 24.68 -0.90 -21.63
N GLY A 375 25.20 0.33 -21.76
CA GLY A 375 24.60 1.50 -21.13
C GLY A 375 23.13 1.69 -21.50
N ALA A 376 22.76 1.50 -22.78
CA ALA A 376 21.38 1.64 -23.23
C ALA A 376 20.47 0.52 -22.71
N LEU A 377 20.85 -0.75 -22.89
CA LEU A 377 19.97 -1.89 -22.57
C LEU A 377 19.85 -2.15 -21.07
N PHE A 378 20.95 -2.03 -20.31
CA PHE A 378 20.87 -2.13 -18.85
C PHE A 378 20.10 -0.95 -18.24
N CYS A 379 20.15 0.24 -18.84
CA CYS A 379 19.33 1.37 -18.39
C CYS A 379 17.83 1.08 -18.52
N ILE A 380 17.40 0.45 -19.62
CA ILE A 380 16.00 0.04 -19.80
C ILE A 380 15.61 -1.00 -18.75
N GLU A 381 16.48 -1.99 -18.48
CA GLU A 381 16.24 -2.99 -17.45
C GLU A 381 16.11 -2.36 -16.06
N GLU A 382 17.03 -1.47 -15.69
CA GLU A 382 17.10 -0.80 -14.39
C GLU A 382 15.89 0.11 -14.17
N VAL A 383 15.48 0.88 -15.18
CA VAL A 383 14.22 1.65 -15.11
C VAL A 383 13.03 0.73 -14.87
N GLY A 384 13.02 -0.46 -15.48
CA GLY A 384 12.01 -1.49 -15.24
C GLY A 384 11.97 -1.94 -13.77
N VAL A 385 13.13 -2.20 -13.15
CA VAL A 385 13.24 -2.52 -11.71
C VAL A 385 12.69 -1.38 -10.85
N LEU A 386 13.11 -0.14 -11.13
CA LEU A 386 12.71 1.01 -10.31
C LEU A 386 11.20 1.23 -10.30
N ILE A 387 10.54 1.14 -11.47
CA ILE A 387 9.08 1.33 -11.54
C ILE A 387 8.29 0.11 -11.04
N GLU A 388 8.93 -1.06 -10.88
CA GLU A 388 8.32 -2.27 -10.32
C GLU A 388 7.93 -2.10 -8.83
N GLU A 389 8.64 -1.23 -8.11
CA GLU A 389 8.38 -0.85 -6.71
C GLU A 389 7.85 0.61 -6.59
N PRO A 390 6.53 0.83 -6.81
CA PRO A 390 5.99 2.18 -6.94
C PRO A 390 5.96 3.00 -5.65
N PHE A 391 5.89 2.35 -4.48
CA PHE A 391 5.68 3.05 -3.21
C PHE A 391 6.90 3.87 -2.76
N GLN A 392 8.11 3.49 -3.20
CA GLN A 392 9.32 4.28 -2.96
C GLN A 392 9.37 5.57 -3.79
N ILE A 393 8.75 5.54 -4.98
CA ILE A 393 8.72 6.67 -5.92
C ILE A 393 7.64 7.67 -5.54
N PHE A 394 6.50 7.20 -5.05
CA PHE A 394 5.35 8.08 -4.80
C PHE A 394 5.59 9.09 -3.68
N PRO A 395 5.07 10.32 -3.82
CA PRO A 395 5.09 11.32 -2.77
C PRO A 395 4.00 11.05 -1.73
N LEU A 396 4.04 9.88 -1.07
CA LEU A 396 2.98 9.44 -0.15
C LEU A 396 2.78 10.40 1.02
N ASP A 397 3.84 11.02 1.53
CA ASP A 397 3.74 12.06 2.56
C ASP A 397 2.93 13.26 2.09
N ASN A 398 3.23 13.78 0.89
CA ASN A 398 2.49 14.91 0.31
C ASN A 398 1.04 14.52 0.02
N ILE A 399 0.79 13.28 -0.39
CA ILE A 399 -0.57 12.76 -0.61
C ILE A 399 -1.32 12.73 0.72
N CYS A 400 -0.75 12.17 1.79
CA CYS A 400 -1.39 12.09 3.11
C CYS A 400 -1.63 13.48 3.71
N CYS A 401 -0.64 14.38 3.64
CA CYS A 401 -0.78 15.78 4.03
C CYS A 401 -1.84 16.51 3.19
N GLY A 402 -1.91 16.23 1.89
CA GLY A 402 -2.94 16.75 0.98
C GLY A 402 -4.34 16.25 1.34
N ILE A 403 -4.48 14.97 1.72
CA ILE A 403 -5.72 14.39 2.23
C ILE A 403 -6.14 15.10 3.51
N LYS A 404 -5.24 15.21 4.50
CA LYS A 404 -5.51 15.92 5.76
C LYS A 404 -6.00 17.36 5.49
N LYS A 405 -5.28 18.11 4.67
CA LYS A 405 -5.64 19.50 4.32
C LYS A 405 -7.00 19.58 3.61
N ALA A 406 -7.30 18.65 2.72
CA ALA A 406 -8.60 18.61 2.04
C ALA A 406 -9.75 18.36 3.02
N VAL A 407 -9.54 17.46 3.98
CA VAL A 407 -10.51 17.18 5.06
C VAL A 407 -10.71 18.40 5.96
N ASP A 408 -9.62 19.01 6.43
CA ASP A 408 -9.66 20.21 7.27
C ASP A 408 -10.45 21.34 6.56
N ASN A 409 -10.19 21.56 5.27
CA ASN A 409 -10.92 22.55 4.47
C ASN A 409 -12.41 22.23 4.32
N LEU A 410 -12.79 20.95 4.15
CA LEU A 410 -14.19 20.54 4.08
C LEU A 410 -14.92 20.76 5.40
N MET A 411 -14.26 20.53 6.52
CA MET A 411 -14.81 20.80 7.85
C MET A 411 -15.06 22.29 8.08
N VAL A 412 -14.10 23.15 7.71
CA VAL A 412 -14.26 24.61 7.78
C VAL A 412 -15.40 25.09 6.88
N ALA A 413 -15.40 24.67 5.61
CA ALA A 413 -16.46 25.04 4.66
C ALA A 413 -17.85 24.60 5.14
N HIS A 414 -17.97 23.40 5.72
CA HIS A 414 -19.24 22.94 6.28
C HIS A 414 -19.74 23.83 7.44
N ALA A 415 -18.84 24.24 8.33
CA ALA A 415 -19.18 25.15 9.44
C ALA A 415 -19.64 26.52 8.93
N GLU A 416 -18.97 27.08 7.92
CA GLU A 416 -19.34 28.34 7.27
C GLU A 416 -20.71 28.25 6.60
N ILE A 417 -20.95 27.22 5.79
CA ILE A 417 -22.24 26.98 5.13
C ILE A 417 -23.36 26.87 6.17
N HIS A 418 -23.15 26.10 7.23
CA HIS A 418 -24.16 25.92 8.27
C HIS A 418 -24.46 27.22 9.04
N SER A 419 -23.44 28.07 9.26
CA SER A 419 -23.61 29.40 9.85
C SER A 419 -24.47 30.31 8.96
N CYS A 420 -24.16 30.37 7.65
CA CYS A 420 -24.91 31.15 6.67
C CYS A 420 -26.39 30.71 6.59
N TYR A 421 -26.66 29.40 6.55
CA TYR A 421 -28.03 28.89 6.57
C TYR A 421 -28.79 29.26 7.85
N LYS A 422 -28.14 29.19 9.02
CA LYS A 422 -28.75 29.62 10.30
C LYS A 422 -29.10 31.11 10.30
N LEU A 423 -28.27 31.96 9.69
CA LEU A 423 -28.55 33.39 9.57
C LEU A 423 -29.73 33.67 8.62
N LEU A 424 -29.78 33.00 7.48
CA LEU A 424 -30.89 33.12 6.53
C LEU A 424 -32.23 32.67 7.14
N LEU A 425 -32.22 31.59 7.92
CA LEU A 425 -33.43 31.07 8.59
C LEU A 425 -33.93 31.94 9.74
N LYS A 426 -33.09 32.82 10.32
CA LYS A 426 -33.50 33.74 11.40
C LYS A 426 -34.34 34.94 10.91
N GLY A 427 -34.44 35.18 9.60
CA GLY A 427 -35.17 36.31 9.03
C GLY A 427 -34.53 37.68 9.37
N PRO A 428 -34.91 38.77 8.67
CA PRO A 428 -34.47 40.10 9.06
C PRO A 428 -34.99 40.45 10.47
N PRO A 429 -34.22 41.16 11.31
CA PRO A 429 -34.68 41.56 12.63
C PRO A 429 -35.98 42.37 12.50
N ASP A 430 -36.97 42.02 13.33
CA ASP A 430 -38.30 42.65 13.31
C ASP A 430 -38.14 44.15 13.65
N ARG A 431 -38.39 45.00 12.64
CA ARG A 431 -38.34 46.48 12.75
C ARG A 431 -39.40 47.08 13.69
N ARG A 432 -40.11 46.25 14.47
CA ARG A 432 -41.16 46.67 15.41
C ARG A 432 -40.67 47.00 16.82
N GLU A 433 -39.42 46.67 17.18
CA GLU A 433 -38.89 47.04 18.51
C GLU A 433 -38.23 48.42 18.60
N GLU A 434 -37.81 49.01 17.48
CA GLU A 434 -37.24 50.38 17.47
C GLU A 434 -38.33 51.47 17.64
N GLY A 435 -39.59 51.19 17.31
CA GLY A 435 -40.70 52.15 17.42
C GLY A 435 -41.23 52.38 18.84
N LYS A 436 -40.83 51.58 19.83
CA LYS A 436 -41.32 51.71 21.24
C LYS A 436 -40.35 52.43 22.17
N LYS A 437 -39.09 52.63 21.79
CA LYS A 437 -38.12 53.42 22.59
C LYS A 437 -38.13 54.93 22.26
N GLY A 438 -38.77 55.35 21.18
CA GLY A 438 -38.86 56.77 20.78
C GLY A 438 -40.03 57.58 21.35
N ARG A 439 -40.83 57.04 22.29
CA ARG A 439 -42.06 57.71 22.79
C ARG A 439 -42.15 57.87 24.31
N ILE A 440 -41.04 57.69 25.03
CA ILE A 440 -40.95 57.96 26.47
C ILE A 440 -39.70 58.82 26.69
N GLY A 441 -39.81 60.13 26.49
CA GLY A 441 -38.67 61.02 26.65
C GLY A 441 -38.82 62.45 26.13
N GLU A 442 -40.02 63.00 26.00
CA GLU A 442 -40.21 64.45 25.85
C GLU A 442 -40.94 64.98 27.09
N GLY A 443 -40.16 65.20 28.15
CA GLY A 443 -40.63 65.80 29.38
C GLY A 443 -39.44 66.32 30.18
N ASN A 444 -39.35 67.65 30.28
CA ASN A 444 -38.40 68.43 31.10
C ASN A 444 -36.93 68.45 30.68
N SER A 445 -36.49 69.56 30.07
CA SER A 445 -35.73 70.57 30.83
C SER A 445 -35.59 71.88 30.02
N LYS A 446 -36.20 72.93 30.56
CA LYS A 446 -35.67 74.30 30.45
C LYS A 446 -34.52 74.41 31.47
N SER A 447 -33.41 75.06 31.10
CA SER A 447 -32.71 76.12 31.87
C SER A 447 -31.17 76.10 31.73
N SER A 448 -30.61 77.33 31.72
CA SER A 448 -29.20 77.76 31.77
C SER A 448 -28.32 77.44 30.53
N LEU A 449 -27.96 78.38 29.64
CA LEU A 449 -27.14 79.62 29.77
C LEU A 449 -25.78 79.38 30.44
N SER A 450 -24.73 79.24 29.62
CA SER A 450 -23.58 80.17 29.49
C SER A 450 -22.49 79.55 28.62
#